data_AF-A0A2V9K1W5-F1
#
_entry.id   AF-A0A2V9K1W5-F1
#
_cell.length_a   1.000
_cell.length_b   1.000
_cell.length_c   1.000
_cell.angle_alpha   90.00
_cell.angle_beta   90.00
_cell.angle_gamma   90.00
#
_symmetry.space_group_name_H-M   'P 1'
#
loop_
_entity.id
_entity.type
_entity.pdbx_description
1 polymer ?
#
loop_
_entity_poly.entity_id
_entity_poly.type
_entity_poly.pdbx_seq_one_letter_code
_entity_poly.pdbx_strand_id
1 'polypeptide(L)'
;MGEKRTDLLRGTLDLLVLKALSLEPLHGVGISRRITQITKGGFQVSFGSLFPSLHRMEERGWVEAEWRMSENNRRAKYYRLTSSGRTQLKVEERDWNKVVKIMTTAVQST
;
A
#
# COMPACT_ATOMS: atom_id res chain seq x y z
N MET A 1 -10.79 -17.26 18.45
CA MET A 1 -9.90 -16.23 19.03
C MET A 1 -9.69 -15.19 17.95
N GLY A 2 -10.20 -13.97 18.14
CA GLY A 2 -10.11 -12.91 17.13
C GLY A 2 -8.66 -12.49 16.94
N GLU A 3 -8.15 -12.65 15.72
CA GLU A 3 -6.83 -12.19 15.33
C GLU A 3 -6.74 -10.68 15.61
N LYS A 4 -5.77 -10.27 16.43
CA LYS A 4 -5.61 -8.88 16.84
C LYS A 4 -5.19 -8.09 15.60
N ARG A 5 -6.15 -7.43 14.93
CA ARG A 5 -5.87 -6.58 13.77
C ARG A 5 -4.85 -5.53 14.17
N THR A 6 -3.74 -5.51 13.46
CA THR A 6 -2.72 -4.47 13.64
C THR A 6 -3.17 -3.27 12.82
N ASP A 7 -3.51 -2.17 13.48
CA ASP A 7 -3.81 -0.92 12.79
C ASP A 7 -2.56 -0.40 12.10
N LEU A 8 -2.71 -0.06 10.82
CA LEU A 8 -1.60 0.47 10.03
C LEU A 8 -1.35 1.92 10.39
N LEU A 9 -0.11 2.24 10.75
CA LEU A 9 0.36 3.61 10.72
C LEU A 9 0.29 4.14 9.28
N ARG A 10 -0.02 5.43 9.13
CA ARG A 10 -0.26 6.07 7.83
C ARG A 10 0.89 5.83 6.83
N GLY A 11 2.14 5.95 7.28
CA GLY A 11 3.32 5.71 6.42
C GLY A 11 3.47 4.25 5.99
N THR A 12 3.07 3.30 6.84
CA THR A 12 3.08 1.87 6.52
C THR A 12 2.06 1.53 5.45
N LEU A 13 0.88 2.18 5.45
CA LEU A 13 -0.12 1.99 4.41
C LEU A 13 0.38 2.50 3.05
N ASP A 14 0.97 3.69 2.98
CA ASP A 14 1.46 4.26 1.72
C ASP A 14 2.53 3.33 1.09
N LEU A 15 3.46 2.77 1.88
CA LEU A 15 4.42 1.75 1.43
C LEU A 15 3.71 0.51 0.85
N LEU A 16 2.70 -0.02 1.54
CA LEU A 16 1.97 -1.20 1.07
C LEU A 16 1.19 -0.94 -0.22
N VAL A 17 0.62 0.26 -0.39
CA VAL A 17 -0.04 0.68 -1.64
C VAL A 17 0.97 0.78 -2.78
N LEU A 18 2.13 1.44 -2.55
CA LEU A 18 3.20 1.51 -3.55
C LEU A 18 3.67 0.10 -3.96
N LYS A 19 3.83 -0.79 -2.98
CA LYS A 19 4.23 -2.18 -3.23
C LYS A 19 3.18 -2.95 -4.03
N ALA A 20 1.90 -2.78 -3.70
CA ALA A 20 0.80 -3.43 -4.41
C ALA A 20 0.74 -3.02 -5.90
N LEU A 21 1.02 -1.75 -6.20
CA LEU A 21 1.02 -1.19 -7.56
C LEU A 21 2.34 -1.38 -8.33
N SER A 22 3.35 -2.01 -7.72
CA SER A 22 4.70 -2.09 -8.31
C SER A 22 4.79 -2.93 -9.59
N LEU A 23 3.92 -3.94 -9.71
CA LEU A 23 3.87 -4.86 -10.84
C LEU A 23 2.91 -4.39 -11.94
N GLU A 24 1.72 -3.94 -11.56
CA GLU A 24 0.67 -3.58 -12.53
C GLU A 24 -0.29 -2.53 -11.95
N PRO A 25 -1.04 -1.82 -12.82
CA PRO A 25 -2.13 -0.95 -12.40
C PRO A 25 -3.28 -1.73 -11.74
N LEU A 26 -3.81 -1.23 -10.63
CA LEU A 26 -4.92 -1.86 -9.91
C LEU A 26 -6.01 -0.83 -9.56
N HIS A 27 -7.26 -1.28 -9.54
CA HIS A 27 -8.36 -0.52 -8.95
C HIS A 27 -8.40 -0.69 -7.42
N GLY A 28 -9.13 0.18 -6.70
CA GLY A 28 -9.10 0.21 -5.23
C GLY A 28 -9.36 -1.13 -4.53
N VAL A 29 -10.32 -1.92 -5.02
CA VAL A 29 -10.56 -3.28 -4.50
C VAL A 29 -9.36 -4.20 -4.74
N GLY A 30 -8.78 -4.17 -5.94
CA GLY A 30 -7.57 -4.90 -6.29
C GLY A 30 -6.38 -4.54 -5.41
N ILE A 31 -6.20 -3.25 -5.07
CA ILE A 31 -5.14 -2.81 -4.15
C ILE A 31 -5.31 -3.43 -2.77
N SER A 32 -6.51 -3.33 -2.18
CA SER A 32 -6.77 -3.93 -0.84
C SER A 32 -6.56 -5.44 -0.84
N ARG A 33 -7.04 -6.14 -1.88
CA ARG A 33 -6.82 -7.59 -2.07
C ARG A 33 -5.34 -7.92 -2.19
N ARG A 34 -4.58 -7.17 -2.99
CA ARG A 34 -3.15 -7.39 -3.17
C ARG A 34 -2.37 -7.17 -1.88
N ILE A 35 -2.69 -6.13 -1.11
CA ILE A 35 -2.09 -5.90 0.22
C ILE A 35 -2.37 -7.09 1.14
N THR A 36 -3.62 -7.55 1.20
CA THR A 36 -3.99 -8.73 2.00
C THR A 36 -3.19 -9.97 1.59
N GLN A 37 -3.01 -10.19 0.28
CA GLN A 37 -2.24 -11.31 -0.26
C GLN A 37 -0.75 -11.24 0.11
N ILE A 38 -0.09 -10.11 -0.15
CA ILE A 38 1.37 -9.98 0.10
C ILE A 38 1.71 -9.98 1.60
N THR A 39 0.74 -9.61 2.45
CA THR A 39 0.87 -9.63 3.91
C THR A 39 0.38 -10.95 4.52
N LYS A 40 -0.04 -11.93 3.71
CA LYS A 40 -0.61 -13.22 4.14
C LYS A 40 -1.76 -13.06 5.16
N GLY A 41 -2.61 -12.06 4.94
CA GLY A 41 -3.74 -11.76 5.82
C GLY A 41 -3.42 -10.87 7.02
N GLY A 42 -2.13 -10.60 7.30
CA GLY A 42 -1.71 -9.79 8.45
C GLY A 42 -2.22 -8.35 8.42
N PHE A 43 -2.51 -7.81 7.24
CA PHE A 43 -3.18 -6.52 7.08
C PHE A 43 -4.38 -6.60 6.14
N GLN A 44 -5.50 -6.06 6.62
CA GLN A 44 -6.71 -5.87 5.83
C GLN A 44 -7.02 -4.38 5.77
N VAL A 45 -6.94 -3.81 4.56
CA VAL A 45 -7.10 -2.37 4.36
C VAL A 45 -8.55 -2.05 4.05
N SER A 46 -9.16 -1.20 4.88
CA SER A 46 -10.51 -0.68 4.65
C SER A 46 -10.52 0.43 3.59
N PHE A 47 -11.65 0.62 2.92
CA PHE A 47 -11.79 1.71 1.95
C PHE A 47 -11.67 3.10 2.61
N GLY A 48 -12.06 3.21 3.89
CA GLY A 48 -11.96 4.46 4.65
C GLY A 48 -10.52 4.94 4.87
N SER A 49 -9.54 4.03 4.92
CA SER A 49 -8.11 4.41 4.98
C SER A 49 -7.45 4.43 3.61
N LEU A 50 -7.86 3.54 2.70
CA LEU A 50 -7.26 3.42 1.37
C LEU A 50 -7.46 4.67 0.52
N PHE A 51 -8.70 5.17 0.39
CA PHE A 51 -8.97 6.27 -0.53
C PHE A 51 -8.32 7.60 -0.10
N PRO A 52 -8.30 7.97 1.19
CA PRO A 52 -7.51 9.13 1.63
C PRO A 52 -6.01 8.97 1.40
N SER A 53 -5.46 7.75 1.49
CA SER A 53 -4.06 7.47 1.13
C SER A 53 -3.82 7.67 -0.36
N LEU A 54 -4.63 7.05 -1.21
CA LEU A 54 -4.55 7.20 -2.66
C LEU A 54 -4.66 8.66 -3.11
N HIS A 55 -5.58 9.42 -2.52
CA HIS A 55 -5.73 10.85 -2.83
C HIS A 55 -4.45 11.64 -2.53
N ARG A 56 -3.85 11.46 -1.35
CA ARG A 56 -2.57 12.11 -1.01
C ARG A 56 -1.43 11.65 -1.92
N MET A 57 -1.42 10.38 -2.31
CA MET A 57 -0.39 9.84 -3.21
C MET A 57 -0.54 10.40 -4.63
N GLU A 58 -1.78 10.65 -5.09
CA GLU A 58 -2.06 11.38 -6.33
C GLU A 58 -1.55 12.83 -6.22
N GLU A 59 -1.84 13.54 -5.13
CA GLU A 59 -1.34 14.92 -4.91
C GLU A 59 0.18 15.00 -4.88
N ARG A 60 0.86 13.98 -4.33
CA ARG A 60 2.33 13.86 -4.34
C ARG A 60 2.90 13.40 -5.68
N GLY A 61 2.05 13.10 -6.65
CA GLY A 61 2.44 12.59 -7.96
C GLY A 61 3.07 11.19 -7.92
N TRP A 62 2.89 10.42 -6.84
CA TRP A 62 3.42 9.06 -6.72
C TRP A 62 2.59 8.04 -7.48
N VAL A 63 1.30 8.32 -7.63
CA VAL A 63 0.38 7.53 -8.45
C VAL A 63 -0.37 8.44 -9.39
N GLU A 64 -0.73 7.88 -10.54
CA GLU A 64 -1.69 8.46 -11.46
C GLU A 64 -2.91 7.56 -11.53
N ALA A 65 -4.06 8.15 -11.83
CA ALA A 65 -5.30 7.41 -11.88
C ALA A 65 -6.08 7.63 -13.17
N GLU A 66 -6.75 6.57 -13.60
CA GLU A 66 -7.49 6.51 -14.86
C GLU A 66 -8.80 5.75 -14.65
N TRP A 67 -9.89 6.26 -15.22
CA TRP A 67 -11.15 5.53 -15.26
C TRP A 67 -11.12 4.49 -16.39
N ARG A 68 -11.25 3.21 -16.03
CA ARG A 68 -11.31 2.10 -16.97
C ARG A 68 -12.56 1.25 -16.73
N MET A 69 -12.95 0.47 -17.73
CA MET A 69 -13.93 -0.60 -17.55
C MET A 69 -13.26 -1.76 -16.82
N SER A 70 -13.83 -2.20 -15.70
CA SER A 70 -13.41 -3.41 -15.01
C SER A 70 -13.97 -4.67 -15.68
N GLU A 71 -13.48 -5.84 -15.25
CA GLU A 71 -13.87 -7.15 -15.78
C GLU A 71 -15.38 -7.44 -15.73
N ASN A 72 -16.11 -6.79 -14.81
CA ASN A 72 -17.56 -6.90 -14.68
C ASN A 72 -18.32 -5.77 -15.40
N ASN A 73 -17.69 -5.12 -16.38
CA ASN A 73 -18.25 -4.05 -17.20
C ASN A 73 -18.76 -2.83 -16.39
N ARG A 74 -18.12 -2.53 -15.25
CA ARG A 74 -18.36 -1.32 -14.45
C ARG A 74 -17.19 -0.35 -14.61
N ARG A 75 -17.44 0.95 -14.51
CA ARG A 75 -16.34 1.92 -14.44
C ARG A 75 -15.67 1.85 -13.06
N ALA A 76 -14.36 1.70 -13.04
CA ALA A 76 -13.54 1.75 -11.84
C ALA A 76 -12.33 2.65 -12.06
N LYS A 77 -11.91 3.35 -11.01
CA LYS A 77 -10.68 4.14 -11.00
C LYS A 77 -9.50 3.20 -10.75
N TYR A 78 -8.64 3.05 -11.75
CA TYR A 78 -7.38 2.30 -11.69
C TYR A 78 -6.24 3.26 -11.36
N TYR A 79 -5.27 2.77 -10.60
CA TYR A 79 -4.10 3.52 -10.17
C TYR A 79 -2.86 2.84 -10.71
N ARG A 80 -1.85 3.62 -11.10
CA ARG A 80 -0.54 3.11 -11.50
C ARG A 80 0.56 3.95 -10.86
N LEU A 81 1.72 3.33 -10.60
CA LEU A 81 2.90 4.08 -10.19
C LEU A 81 3.39 5.00 -11.31
N THR A 82 3.78 6.20 -10.93
CA THR A 82 4.59 7.10 -11.74
C THR A 82 6.07 6.78 -11.58
N SER A 83 6.93 7.45 -12.33
CA SER A 83 8.38 7.37 -12.12
C SER A 83 8.80 7.82 -10.71
N SER A 84 8.20 8.91 -10.19
CA SER A 84 8.48 9.38 -8.83
C SER A 84 7.93 8.40 -7.78
N GLY A 85 6.78 7.76 -8.01
CA GLY A 85 6.25 6.71 -7.15
C GLY A 85 7.15 5.48 -7.05
N ARG A 86 7.77 5.06 -8.16
CA ARG A 86 8.76 3.97 -8.16
C ARG A 86 10.02 4.34 -7.38
N THR A 87 10.47 5.59 -7.47
CA THR A 87 11.59 6.10 -6.65
C THR A 87 11.20 6.14 -5.18
N GLN A 88 10.00 6.62 -4.85
CA GLN A 88 9.51 6.66 -3.48
C GLN A 88 9.41 5.26 -2.87
N LEU A 89 8.94 4.27 -3.62
CA LEU A 89 8.89 2.88 -3.14
C LEU A 89 10.25 2.39 -2.63
N LYS A 90 11.34 2.70 -3.36
CA LYS A 90 12.70 2.34 -2.92
C LYS A 90 13.11 3.05 -1.64
N VAL A 91 12.71 4.31 -1.47
CA VAL A 91 12.98 5.09 -0.25
C VAL A 91 12.25 4.49 0.93
N GLU A 92 10.94 4.24 0.80
CA GLU A 92 10.10 3.64 1.84
C GLU A 92 10.58 2.23 2.21
N GLU A 93 10.93 1.38 1.24
CA GLU A 93 11.47 0.04 1.51
C GLU A 93 12.79 0.11 2.31
N ARG A 94 13.71 1.01 1.90
CA ARG A 94 14.98 1.20 2.60
C ARG A 94 14.76 1.67 4.04
N ASP A 95 13.91 2.67 4.22
CA ASP A 95 13.75 3.30 5.52
C ASP A 95 12.93 2.42 6.47
N TRP A 96 11.94 1.67 5.95
CA TRP A 96 11.24 0.65 6.73
C TRP A 96 12.15 -0.50 7.17
N ASN A 97 13.02 -1.00 6.29
CA ASN A 97 13.97 -2.05 6.65
C ASN A 97 14.93 -1.61 7.77
N LYS A 98 15.32 -0.33 7.80
CA LYS A 98 16.11 0.22 8.91
C LYS A 98 15.32 0.21 10.22
N VAL A 99 14.06 0.67 10.20
CA VAL A 99 13.19 0.68 11.38
C VAL A 99 12.99 -0.73 11.91
N VAL A 100 12.67 -1.69 11.04
CA VAL A 100 12.52 -3.10 11.42
C VAL A 100 13.79 -3.62 12.08
N LYS A 101 14.98 -3.40 11.48
CA LYS A 101 16.25 -3.83 12.05
C LYS A 101 16.48 -3.25 13.46
N ILE A 102 16.28 -1.94 13.63
CA ILE A 102 16.46 -1.26 14.92
C ILE A 102 15.51 -1.84 15.97
N MET A 103 14.23 -2.00 15.63
CA MET A 103 13.22 -2.53 16.54
C MET A 103 13.48 -3.99 16.90
N THR A 104 13.86 -4.83 15.93
CA THR A 104 14.22 -6.23 16.18
C THR A 104 15.38 -6.32 17.16
N THR A 105 16.45 -5.53 16.95
CA THR A 105 17.56 -5.46 17.90
C THR A 105 17.10 -5.04 19.29
N ALA A 106 16.30 -3.98 19.41
CA ALA A 106 15.82 -3.47 20.70
C ALA A 106 14.92 -4.47 21.46
N VAL A 107 14.08 -5.23 20.75
CA VAL A 107 13.19 -6.24 21.36
C VAL A 107 13.95 -7.50 21.79
N GLN A 108 15.05 -7.84 21.12
CA GLN A 108 15.86 -9.04 21.40
C GLN A 108 17.01 -8.81 22.38
N SER A 109 17.29 -7.56 22.78
CA SER A 109 18.41 -7.20 23.66
C SER A 109 18.15 -7.45 25.15
N THR A 110 17.45 -8.52 25.52
CA THR A 110 17.22 -8.97 26.91
C THR A 110 17.22 -10.48 26.95
#